data_AF-A0A231MYE0-F1
#
_entry.id   AF-A0A231MYE0-F1
#
_cell.length_a   1.000
_cell.length_b   1.000
_cell.length_c   1.000
_cell.angle_alpha   90.00
_cell.angle_beta   90.00
_cell.angle_gamma   90.00
#
_symmetry.space_group_name_H-M   'P 1'
#
loop_
_entity.id
_entity.type
_entity.pdbx_description
1 polymer ?
#
loop_
_entity_poly.entity_id
_entity_poly.type
_entity_poly.pdbx_seq_one_letter_code
_entity_poly.pdbx_strand_id
1 'polypeptide(L)' 'MKTHTISYVKKHAAALDVSEPIMVTQNGEPAYVIESYADRKRRDEAVALLKMMTLSSQDKEKGRVLTGDQVLASL' A
#
# COMPACT_ATOMS: atom_id res chain seq x y z
N MET A 1 -14.87 4.74 5.67
CA MET A 1 -14.65 5.18 4.27
C MET A 1 -15.82 6.05 3.85
N LYS A 2 -15.56 7.33 3.58
CA LYS A 2 -16.58 8.30 3.15
C LYS A 2 -16.77 8.23 1.63
N THR A 3 -17.93 8.61 1.12
CA THR A 3 -18.20 8.64 -0.33
C THR A 3 -18.57 10.05 -0.79
N HIS A 4 -17.89 10.55 -1.81
CA HIS A 4 -18.16 11.86 -2.42
C HIS A 4 -18.26 11.76 -3.94
N THR A 5 -19.08 12.61 -4.55
CA THR A 5 -19.10 12.72 -6.01
C THR A 5 -17.88 13.49 -6.49
N ILE A 6 -17.46 13.27 -7.74
CA ILE A 6 -16.39 14.05 -8.37
C ILE A 6 -16.68 15.56 -8.35
N SER A 7 -17.95 15.96 -8.44
CA SER A 7 -18.37 17.37 -8.37
C SER A 7 -18.15 17.97 -6.97
N TYR A 8 -18.37 17.21 -5.91
CA TYR A 8 -18.09 17.65 -4.54
C TYR A 8 -16.59 17.83 -4.32
N VAL A 9 -15.80 16.82 -4.72
CA VAL A 9 -14.34 16.85 -4.62
C VAL A 9 -13.76 18.08 -5.32
N LYS A 10 -14.21 18.38 -6.54
CA LYS A 10 -13.75 19.56 -7.30
C LYS A 10 -14.01 20.89 -6.58
N LYS A 11 -15.15 21.01 -5.87
CA LYS A 11 -15.52 22.24 -5.15
C LYS A 11 -14.82 22.40 -3.80
N HIS A 12 -14.44 21.30 -3.16
CA HIS A 12 -13.97 21.28 -1.77
C HIS A 12 -12.56 20.70 -1.60
N ALA A 13 -11.79 20.56 -2.68
CA ALA A 13 -10.50 19.87 -2.70
C ALA A 13 -9.52 20.31 -1.60
N ALA A 14 -9.44 21.63 -1.33
CA ALA A 14 -8.52 22.19 -0.34
C ALA A 14 -8.89 21.88 1.12
N ALA A 15 -10.13 21.42 1.38
CA ALA A 15 -10.67 21.18 2.71
C ALA A 15 -11.11 19.73 2.92
N LEU A 16 -10.71 18.81 2.04
CA LEU A 16 -11.05 17.40 2.18
C LEU A 16 -10.37 16.81 3.43
N ASP A 17 -11.19 16.31 4.34
CA ASP A 17 -10.72 15.52 5.48
C ASP A 17 -10.48 14.07 5.05
N VAL A 18 -9.21 13.74 4.85
CA VAL A 18 -8.71 12.43 4.43
C VAL A 18 -8.18 11.58 5.61
N SER A 19 -8.62 11.86 6.84
CA SER A 19 -8.36 11.02 8.02
C SER A 19 -8.83 9.56 7.82
N GLU A 20 -9.88 9.39 7.00
CA GLU A 20 -10.21 8.13 6.36
C GLU A 20 -10.18 8.29 4.83
N PRO A 21 -9.88 7.22 4.07
CA PRO A 21 -10.01 7.25 2.63
C PRO A 21 -11.41 7.67 2.18
N ILE A 22 -11.45 8.43 1.10
CA ILE A 22 -12.66 8.91 0.44
C ILE A 22 -12.80 8.15 -0.88
N MET A 23 -13.91 7.44 -1.05
CA MET A 23 -14.32 6.90 -2.33
C MET A 23 -14.97 7.99 -3.17
N VAL A 24 -14.45 8.20 -4.37
CA VAL A 24 -14.97 9.19 -5.32
C VAL A 24 -15.83 8.48 -6.35
N THR A 25 -17.06 8.95 -6.53
CA THR A 25 -17.97 8.42 -7.56
C THR A 25 -18.11 9.37 -8.75
N GLN A 26 -18.30 8.79 -9.93
CA GLN A 26 -18.63 9.47 -11.17
C GLN A 26 -19.82 8.75 -11.80
N ASN A 27 -20.90 9.50 -12.08
CA ASN A 27 -22.16 8.94 -12.57
C ASN A 27 -22.76 7.83 -11.67
N GLY A 28 -22.53 7.92 -10.36
CA GLY A 28 -22.98 6.93 -9.38
C GLY A 28 -22.00 5.78 -9.13
N GLU A 29 -21.02 5.57 -10.02
CA GLU A 29 -20.06 4.47 -9.93
C GLU A 29 -18.76 4.88 -9.24
N PRO A 30 -18.17 4.03 -8.37
CA PRO A 30 -16.82 4.25 -7.82
C PRO A 30 -15.77 4.37 -8.92
N ALA A 31 -14.97 5.44 -8.89
CA ALA A 31 -13.95 5.72 -9.89
C ALA A 31 -12.55 5.90 -9.29
N TYR A 32 -12.46 6.54 -8.12
CA TYR A 32 -11.18 6.84 -7.48
C TYR A 32 -11.25 6.69 -5.97
N VAL A 33 -10.08 6.64 -5.33
CA VAL A 33 -9.92 6.79 -3.88
C VAL A 33 -8.94 7.94 -3.62
N ILE A 34 -9.31 8.86 -2.73
CA ILE A 34 -8.43 9.89 -2.22
C ILE A 34 -8.09 9.55 -0.78
N GLU A 35 -6.81 9.57 -0.43
CA GLU A 35 -6.33 9.25 0.91
C GLU A 35 -5.06 10.05 1.25
N SER A 36 -4.69 10.02 2.52
CA SER A 36 -3.42 10.56 3.01
C SER A 36 -2.23 9.86 2.35
N TYR A 37 -1.29 10.64 1.81
CA TYR A 37 -0.05 10.12 1.22
C TYR A 37 0.77 9.31 2.24
N ALA A 38 0.85 9.78 3.48
CA ALA A 38 1.61 9.12 4.53
C ALA A 38 1.02 7.75 4.87
N ASP A 39 -0.31 7.66 4.94
CA ASP A 39 -0.99 6.41 5.24
C ASP A 39 -0.88 5.42 4.07
N ARG A 40 -1.03 5.89 2.83
CA ARG A 40 -0.77 5.10 1.62
C ARG A 40 0.65 4.54 1.64
N LYS A 41 1.66 5.38 1.89
CA LYS A 41 3.07 4.97 1.93
C LYS A 41 3.31 3.90 3.00
N ARG A 42 2.77 4.11 4.21
CA ARG A 42 2.88 3.14 5.30
C ARG A 42 2.26 1.79 4.95
N ARG A 43 1.09 1.79 4.29
CA ARG A 43 0.44 0.56 3.81
C ARG A 43 1.29 -0.15 2.74
N ASP A 44 1.83 0.59 1.77
CA ASP A 44 2.69 0.03 0.72
C ASP A 44 3.95 -0.62 1.31
N GLU A 45 4.61 0.05 2.27
CA GLU A 45 5.78 -0.47 2.99
C GLU A 45 5.44 -1.74 3.79
N ALA A 46 4.28 -1.76 4.47
CA ALA A 46 3.82 -2.94 5.19
C ALA A 46 3.55 -4.14 4.25
N VAL A 47 2.93 -3.90 3.10
CA VAL A 47 2.69 -4.95 2.08
C VAL A 47 4.01 -5.46 1.53
N ALA A 48 4.99 -4.59 1.29
CA ALA A 48 6.32 -5.00 0.84
C ALA A 48 7.01 -5.90 1.88
N LEU A 49 6.95 -5.54 3.16
CA LEU A 49 7.50 -6.36 4.24
C LEU A 49 6.84 -7.74 4.31
N LEU A 50 5.52 -7.81 4.23
CA LEU A 50 4.79 -9.09 4.22
C LEU A 50 5.19 -9.96 3.03
N LYS A 51 5.39 -9.37 1.84
CA LYS A 51 5.89 -10.10 0.67
C LYS A 51 7.30 -10.65 0.92
N MET A 52 8.21 -9.84 1.48
CA MET A 52 9.56 -10.29 1.82
C MET A 52 9.54 -11.44 2.82
N MET A 53 8.72 -11.36 3.87
CA MET A 53 8.57 -12.44 4.85
C MET A 53 8.02 -13.72 4.21
N THR A 54 7.06 -13.59 3.30
CA THR A 54 6.48 -14.73 2.57
C THR A 54 7.52 -15.40 1.68
N LEU A 55 8.28 -14.62 0.91
CA LEU A 55 9.36 -15.13 0.07
C LEU A 55 10.45 -15.81 0.91
N SER A 56 10.88 -15.18 2.01
CA SER A 56 11.86 -15.74 2.93
C SER A 56 11.40 -17.06 3.55
N SER A 57 10.12 -17.17 3.92
CA SER A 57 9.53 -18.40 4.44
C SER A 57 9.56 -19.52 3.39
N GLN A 58 9.20 -19.21 2.15
CA GLN A 58 9.24 -20.17 1.04
C GLN A 58 10.67 -20.63 0.70
N ASP A 59 11.65 -19.72 0.72
CA ASP A 59 13.05 -20.07 0.46
C ASP A 59 13.61 -20.98 1.55
N LYS A 60 13.23 -20.74 2.82
CA LYS A 60 13.57 -21.64 3.93
C LYS A 60 12.99 -23.04 3.75
N GLU A 61 11.71 -23.16 3.40
CA GLU A 61 11.06 -24.46 3.15
C GLU A 61 11.70 -25.23 1.99
N LYS A 62 12.16 -24.52 0.97
CA LYS A 62 12.81 -25.10 -0.23
C LYS A 62 14.31 -25.28 -0.09
N GLY A 63 14.88 -24.99 1.08
CA GLY A 63 16.32 -25.08 1.33
C GLY A 63 17.17 -24.08 0.53
N ARG A 64 16.56 -23.02 -0.01
CA ARG A 64 17.26 -21.95 -0.76
C ARG A 64 17.85 -20.91 0.19
N VAL A 65 18.68 -21.38 1.12
CA VAL A 65 19.31 -20.56 2.16
C VAL A 65 20.82 -20.66 2.05
N LEU A 66 21.50 -19.59 2.45
CA LEU A 66 22.96 -19.55 2.57
C LEU A 66 23.34 -19.42 4.05
N THR A 67 24.42 -20.08 4.45
CA THR A 67 25.05 -19.84 5.75
C THR A 67 25.79 -18.49 5.74
N GLY A 68 26.14 -17.98 6.93
CA GLY A 68 26.92 -16.75 7.05
C GLY A 68 28.24 -16.82 6.27
N ASP A 69 28.96 -17.94 6.36
CA ASP A 69 30.23 -18.15 5.65
C ASP A 69 30.06 -18.12 4.13
N GLN A 70 28.98 -18.73 3.61
CA GLN A 70 28.67 -18.72 2.18
C GLN A 70 28.39 -17.31 1.66
N VAL A 71 27.70 -16.48 2.45
CA VAL A 71 27.44 -15.08 2.09
C VAL A 71 28.75 -14.29 2.07
N LEU A 72 29.57 -14.38 3.12
CA LEU A 72 30.85 -13.65 3.21
C LEU A 72 31.81 -14.02 2.08
N ALA A 73 31.81 -15.28 1.62
CA ALA A 73 32.62 -15.71 0.50
C ALA A 73 32.14 -15.17 -0.87
N SER A 74 30.93 -14.61 -0.95
CA SER A 74 30.30 -14.12 -2.18
C SER A 74 30.30 -12.59 -2.33
N LEU A 75 30.81 -11.86 -1.32
CA LEU A 75 30.97 -10.40 -1.30
C LEU A 75 32.33 -9.99 -1.87
#